data_AF-A0A3D4YS02-F1
#
_entry.id   AF-A0A3D4YS02-F1
#
_cell.length_a   1.000
_cell.length_b   1.000
_cell.length_c   1.000
_cell.angle_alpha   90.00
_cell.angle_beta   90.00
_cell.angle_gamma   90.00
#
_symmetry.space_group_name_H-M   'P 1'
#
loop_
_entity.id
_entity.type
_entity.pdbx_description
1 polymer ?
#
loop_
_entity_poly.entity_id
_entity_poly.type
_entity_poly.pdbx_seq_one_letter_code
_entity_poly.pdbx_strand_id
1 'polypeptide(L)'
;MEIGDTIEEETDAEESSERSSNASSRRKNGGKGRNGKGNGNGAGTKRGEEGAGGLAPDGKLKDANLRRLLHAMRDLRDGEFEVRLAMSEDPLLSEIADAFNGIAKLNERLSEEMLRVSTTIGRQGQMNDRASIGPVIGGWRSTVESVNTLITDLASPTTEVARVLTAVAEGDLGQKMVLEIDGKAVQGEFLRIGTTVNTMVDQLGSFANEVTRVAREVGTEGKLGGQAQVPGVAGTW
;
A
#
# COMPACT_ATOMS: atom_id res chain seq x y z
N MET A 1 -15.46 56.97 23.70
CA MET A 1 -16.60 56.04 23.74
C MET A 1 -16.08 54.76 23.12
N GLU A 2 -15.92 53.76 23.97
CA GLU A 2 -15.48 52.39 23.69
C GLU A 2 -16.44 51.64 22.75
N ILE A 3 -16.07 50.36 22.52
CA ILE A 3 -16.83 49.24 21.95
C ILE A 3 -16.45 49.06 20.47
N GLY A 4 -15.66 48.08 20.03
CA GLY A 4 -15.44 46.73 20.56
C GLY A 4 -16.30 45.77 19.75
N ASP A 5 -15.72 45.13 18.72
CA ASP A 5 -16.39 44.04 18.01
C ASP A 5 -15.38 42.92 17.70
N THR A 6 -15.29 42.04 18.70
CA THR A 6 -15.45 40.58 18.64
C THR A 6 -15.13 39.89 17.31
N ILE A 7 -13.98 39.22 17.28
CA ILE A 7 -13.70 38.12 16.36
C ILE A 7 -14.29 36.84 16.98
N GLU A 8 -15.27 36.25 16.30
CA GLU A 8 -15.73 34.89 16.54
C GLU A 8 -14.75 33.91 15.88
N GLU A 9 -13.98 33.18 16.70
CA GLU A 9 -13.32 31.94 16.32
C GLU A 9 -14.01 30.80 17.07
N GLU A 10 -14.84 30.02 16.37
CA GLU A 10 -15.35 28.74 16.83
C GLU A 10 -14.64 27.59 16.08
N THR A 11 -14.06 26.69 16.89
CA THR A 11 -14.01 25.22 16.74
C THR A 11 -13.10 24.65 15.65
N ASP A 12 -12.19 23.70 15.89
CA ASP A 12 -12.30 22.44 16.65
C ASP A 12 -10.91 22.08 17.24
N ALA A 13 -10.76 21.70 18.52
CA ALA A 13 -11.00 20.36 19.07
C ALA A 13 -10.24 19.23 18.34
N GLU A 14 -9.08 18.83 18.89
CA GLU A 14 -8.60 17.43 19.04
C GLU A 14 -7.09 17.41 19.31
N GLU A 15 -6.67 17.31 20.59
CA GLU A 15 -5.52 16.48 20.97
C GLU A 15 -5.43 16.36 22.49
N SER A 16 -5.71 15.17 23.03
CA SER A 16 -4.98 14.59 24.18
C SER A 16 -5.59 13.27 24.65
N SER A 17 -4.70 12.30 24.88
CA SER A 17 -4.84 11.19 25.83
C SER A 17 -5.47 9.87 25.33
N GLU A 18 -4.78 9.18 24.42
CA GLU A 18 -4.75 7.72 24.45
C GLU A 18 -3.57 7.21 25.29
N ARG A 19 -3.84 6.88 26.55
CA ARG A 19 -3.02 5.95 27.33
C ARG A 19 -3.91 4.95 28.05
N SER A 20 -3.56 3.68 27.86
CA SER A 20 -3.92 2.52 28.68
C SER A 20 -5.27 1.87 28.39
N SER A 21 -5.25 0.75 27.66
CA SER A 21 -5.36 -0.59 28.25
C SER A 21 -5.85 -1.59 27.21
N ASN A 22 -5.02 -2.59 26.85
CA ASN A 22 -5.56 -3.94 26.75
C ASN A 22 -4.48 -4.99 26.93
N ALA A 23 -4.72 -5.81 27.95
CA ALA A 23 -3.85 -6.84 28.44
C ALA A 23 -3.79 -8.02 27.46
N SER A 24 -2.58 -8.35 27.02
CA SER A 24 -2.28 -9.60 26.32
C SER A 24 -2.38 -10.78 27.28
N SER A 25 -3.41 -11.62 27.10
CA SER A 25 -3.55 -12.89 27.81
C SER A 25 -2.61 -13.94 27.22
N ARG A 26 -1.44 -14.07 27.88
CA ARG A 26 -0.42 -15.07 27.59
C ARG A 26 -0.88 -16.43 28.12
N ARG A 27 -1.41 -17.29 27.26
CA ARG A 27 -1.65 -18.72 27.56
C ARG A 27 -0.30 -19.45 27.72
N LYS A 28 0.02 -19.91 28.93
CA LYS A 28 1.01 -20.97 29.19
C LYS A 28 0.25 -22.24 29.58
N ASN A 29 0.28 -23.25 28.71
CA ASN A 29 -0.17 -24.59 29.02
C ASN A 29 1.07 -25.45 29.34
N GLY A 30 1.24 -25.82 30.60
CA GLY A 30 2.31 -26.68 31.10
C GLY A 30 1.68 -27.82 31.89
N GLY A 31 1.95 -29.05 31.47
CA GLY A 31 1.20 -30.23 31.92
C GLY A 31 1.70 -30.95 33.17
N LYS A 32 0.88 -31.97 33.50
CA LYS A 32 1.20 -33.28 34.09
C LYS A 32 1.32 -33.38 35.63
N GLY A 33 0.47 -34.21 36.24
CA GLY A 33 0.72 -34.76 37.59
C GLY A 33 -0.43 -35.40 38.38
N ARG A 34 -0.79 -36.64 38.03
CA ARG A 34 -1.11 -37.83 38.88
C ARG A 34 -2.14 -37.78 40.06
N ASN A 35 -2.99 -38.83 40.01
CA ASN A 35 -3.48 -39.76 41.05
C ASN A 35 -4.57 -39.36 42.06
N GLY A 36 -5.64 -40.18 42.11
CA GLY A 36 -6.61 -40.21 43.23
C GLY A 36 -7.77 -41.19 43.03
N LYS A 37 -7.56 -42.45 43.42
CA LYS A 37 -8.47 -43.61 43.63
C LYS A 37 -9.92 -43.29 44.08
N GLY A 38 -10.91 -44.05 43.59
CA GLY A 38 -12.26 -44.12 44.17
C GLY A 38 -13.16 -45.15 43.50
N ASN A 39 -13.53 -46.18 44.26
CA ASN A 39 -14.19 -47.45 43.88
C ASN A 39 -15.73 -47.37 43.89
N GLY A 40 -16.45 -48.21 43.12
CA GLY A 40 -17.90 -48.40 43.30
C GLY A 40 -18.64 -49.16 42.19
N ASN A 41 -18.88 -50.46 42.41
CA ASN A 41 -19.63 -51.41 41.56
C ASN A 41 -21.12 -51.08 41.39
N GLY A 42 -21.70 -51.54 40.28
CA GLY A 42 -23.15 -51.70 40.10
C GLY A 42 -23.51 -52.42 38.80
N ALA A 43 -23.66 -53.75 38.88
CA ALA A 43 -24.07 -54.63 37.79
C ALA A 43 -25.58 -54.51 37.51
N GLY A 44 -25.97 -54.63 36.24
CA GLY A 44 -27.36 -54.67 35.80
C GLY A 44 -27.50 -55.01 34.32
N THR A 45 -27.42 -56.29 34.00
CA THR A 45 -27.76 -56.90 32.70
C THR A 45 -29.18 -56.57 32.24
N LYS A 46 -29.35 -56.25 30.95
CA LYS A 46 -30.43 -56.82 30.09
C LYS A 46 -30.10 -56.66 28.60
N ARG A 47 -30.09 -57.81 27.91
CA ARG A 47 -30.12 -58.01 26.46
C ARG A 47 -31.45 -57.51 25.87
N GLY A 48 -31.41 -57.10 24.61
CA GLY A 48 -32.53 -56.84 23.70
C GLY A 48 -32.03 -55.94 22.57
N GLU A 49 -31.52 -56.53 21.49
CA GLU A 49 -32.24 -56.77 20.22
C GLU A 49 -31.82 -55.75 19.15
N GLU A 50 -31.12 -56.31 18.17
CA GLU A 50 -31.16 -56.01 16.73
C GLU A 50 -31.64 -54.62 16.28
N GLY A 51 -30.70 -53.89 15.67
CA GLY A 51 -30.95 -52.71 14.87
C GLY A 51 -29.77 -52.47 13.93
N ALA A 52 -29.50 -53.45 13.05
CA ALA A 52 -28.66 -53.27 11.88
C ALA A 52 -29.34 -52.28 10.91
N GLY A 53 -29.23 -50.99 11.22
CA GLY A 53 -29.62 -49.90 10.34
C GLY A 53 -28.36 -49.29 9.74
N GLY A 54 -27.89 -49.86 8.62
CA GLY A 54 -26.81 -49.29 7.83
C GLY A 54 -27.18 -47.90 7.33
N LEU A 55 -26.75 -46.86 8.04
CA LEU A 55 -26.56 -45.55 7.41
C LEU A 55 -25.35 -45.69 6.49
N ALA A 56 -25.61 -45.64 5.18
CA ALA A 56 -24.60 -45.71 4.15
C ALA A 56 -23.39 -44.79 4.43
N PRO A 57 -22.16 -45.24 4.13
CA PRO A 57 -20.93 -44.46 4.36
C PRO A 57 -20.96 -43.07 3.68
N ASP A 58 -21.69 -42.95 2.57
CA ASP A 58 -21.73 -41.78 1.70
C ASP A 58 -22.26 -40.50 2.37
N GLY A 59 -23.22 -40.60 3.31
CA GLY A 59 -23.80 -39.42 3.96
C GLY A 59 -22.83 -38.72 4.92
N LYS A 60 -22.02 -39.50 5.65
CA LYS A 60 -21.01 -38.97 6.58
C LYS A 60 -19.80 -38.41 5.83
N LEU A 61 -19.42 -39.05 4.71
CA LEU A 61 -18.34 -38.58 3.82
C LEU A 61 -18.69 -37.21 3.20
N LYS A 62 -19.94 -37.02 2.76
CA LYS A 62 -20.42 -35.73 2.23
C LYS A 62 -20.36 -34.61 3.26
N ASP A 63 -20.82 -34.83 4.50
CA ASP A 63 -20.74 -33.82 5.58
C ASP A 63 -19.28 -33.47 5.94
N ALA A 64 -18.39 -34.48 5.97
CA ALA A 64 -16.96 -34.24 6.20
C ALA A 64 -16.32 -33.39 5.10
N ASN A 65 -16.65 -33.62 3.83
CA ASN A 65 -16.12 -32.85 2.70
C ASN A 65 -16.63 -31.40 2.70
N LEU A 66 -17.92 -31.18 3.00
CA LEU A 66 -18.47 -29.83 3.12
C LEU A 66 -17.85 -29.05 4.28
N ARG A 67 -17.58 -29.70 5.42
CA ARG A 67 -16.86 -29.08 6.54
C ARG A 67 -15.44 -28.68 6.18
N ARG A 68 -14.73 -29.52 5.41
CA ARG A 68 -13.39 -29.23 4.91
C ARG A 68 -13.40 -28.04 3.95
N LEU A 69 -14.32 -28.03 2.99
CA LEU A 69 -14.50 -26.89 2.08
C LEU A 69 -14.80 -25.61 2.85
N LEU A 70 -15.72 -25.64 3.81
CA LEU A 70 -16.05 -24.48 4.64
C LEU A 70 -14.85 -23.98 5.45
N HIS A 71 -14.02 -24.88 5.98
CA HIS A 71 -12.80 -24.48 6.67
C HIS A 71 -11.82 -23.83 5.71
N ALA A 72 -11.57 -24.44 4.54
CA ALA A 72 -10.66 -23.89 3.54
C ALA A 72 -11.13 -22.53 2.99
N MET A 73 -12.45 -22.34 2.82
CA MET A 73 -13.06 -21.06 2.48
C MET A 73 -12.78 -19.98 3.54
N ARG A 74 -12.80 -20.34 4.83
CA ARG A 74 -12.50 -19.41 5.93
C ARG A 74 -11.03 -19.06 5.95
N ASP A 75 -10.16 -20.05 5.79
CA ASP A 75 -8.71 -19.84 5.72
C ASP A 75 -8.37 -18.91 4.55
N LEU A 76 -8.94 -19.16 3.37
CA LEU A 76 -8.78 -18.30 2.19
C LEU A 76 -9.26 -16.86 2.44
N ARG A 77 -10.43 -16.69 3.07
CA ARG A 77 -10.98 -15.37 3.43
C ARG A 77 -10.07 -14.64 4.40
N ASP A 78 -9.45 -15.37 5.32
CA ASP A 78 -8.61 -14.83 6.39
C ASP A 78 -7.16 -14.57 5.89
N GLY A 79 -6.86 -14.86 4.62
CA GLY A 79 -5.60 -14.54 3.96
C GLY A 79 -4.59 -15.69 3.90
N GLU A 80 -4.97 -16.88 4.35
CA GLU A 80 -4.12 -18.08 4.33
C GLU A 80 -4.16 -18.73 2.94
N PHE A 81 -3.47 -18.11 1.97
CA PHE A 81 -3.57 -18.51 0.56
C PHE A 81 -2.83 -19.81 0.20
N GLU A 82 -2.03 -20.38 1.10
CA GLU A 82 -1.38 -21.68 0.90
C GLU A 82 -2.35 -22.87 1.05
N VAL A 83 -3.57 -22.65 1.55
CA VAL A 83 -4.57 -23.70 1.72
C VAL A 83 -4.90 -24.39 0.40
N ARG A 84 -4.99 -25.73 0.42
CA ARG A 84 -5.38 -26.53 -0.74
C ARG A 84 -6.40 -27.59 -0.37
N LEU A 85 -7.38 -27.79 -1.24
CA LEU A 85 -8.27 -28.93 -1.18
C LEU A 85 -7.67 -30.11 -1.95
N ALA A 86 -7.73 -31.29 -1.35
CA ALA A 86 -7.29 -32.53 -1.97
C ALA A 86 -8.28 -32.98 -3.04
N MET A 87 -7.78 -33.68 -4.06
CA MET A 87 -8.62 -34.31 -5.07
C MET A 87 -9.55 -35.34 -4.44
N SER A 88 -10.78 -35.39 -4.95
CA SER A 88 -11.81 -36.32 -4.49
C SER A 88 -12.11 -37.34 -5.59
N GLU A 89 -12.57 -38.53 -5.18
CA GLU A 89 -13.12 -39.51 -6.12
C GLU A 89 -14.47 -39.06 -6.71
N ASP A 90 -15.16 -38.13 -6.04
CA ASP A 90 -16.36 -37.49 -6.55
C ASP A 90 -15.96 -36.40 -7.58
N PRO A 91 -16.41 -36.52 -8.86
CA PRO A 91 -16.02 -35.58 -9.92
C PRO A 91 -16.36 -34.12 -9.64
N LEU A 92 -17.53 -33.86 -9.03
CA LEU A 92 -17.96 -32.49 -8.72
C LEU A 92 -17.10 -31.91 -7.60
N LEU A 93 -16.78 -32.70 -6.57
CA LEU A 93 -15.87 -32.25 -5.50
C LEU A 93 -14.45 -32.02 -6.01
N SER A 94 -13.99 -32.82 -6.99
CA SER A 94 -12.71 -32.57 -7.66
C SER A 94 -12.72 -31.25 -8.43
N GLU A 95 -13.77 -30.96 -9.19
CA GLU A 95 -13.90 -29.68 -9.92
C GLU A 95 -13.96 -28.48 -8.97
N ILE A 96 -14.69 -28.59 -7.85
CA ILE A 96 -14.72 -27.56 -6.81
C ILE A 96 -13.32 -27.38 -6.18
N ALA A 97 -12.59 -28.46 -5.92
CA ALA A 97 -11.24 -28.39 -5.37
C ALA A 97 -10.29 -27.69 -6.35
N ASP A 98 -10.38 -27.98 -7.65
CA ASP A 98 -9.58 -27.31 -8.68
C ASP A 98 -9.89 -25.82 -8.78
N ALA A 99 -11.17 -25.45 -8.82
CA ALA A 99 -11.58 -24.04 -8.85
C ALA A 99 -11.11 -23.29 -7.60
N PHE A 100 -11.27 -23.89 -6.42
CA PHE A 100 -10.79 -23.34 -5.16
C PHE A 100 -9.28 -23.12 -5.15
N ASN A 101 -8.52 -24.16 -5.48
CA ASN A 101 -7.06 -24.12 -5.51
C ASN A 101 -6.56 -23.07 -6.52
N GLY A 102 -7.28 -22.90 -7.64
CA GLY A 102 -7.03 -21.84 -8.62
C GLY A 102 -7.20 -20.43 -8.05
N ILE A 103 -8.26 -20.20 -7.27
CA ILE A 103 -8.50 -18.92 -6.58
C ILE A 103 -7.43 -18.69 -5.52
N ALA A 104 -7.12 -19.70 -4.70
CA ALA A 104 -6.08 -19.61 -3.67
C ALA A 104 -4.72 -19.21 -4.26
N LYS A 105 -4.31 -19.89 -5.34
CA LYS A 105 -3.07 -19.58 -6.07
C LYS A 105 -3.07 -18.19 -6.72
N LEU A 106 -4.23 -17.68 -7.14
CA LEU A 106 -4.32 -16.33 -7.69
C LEU A 106 -4.14 -15.27 -6.58
N ASN A 107 -4.78 -15.46 -5.44
CA ASN A 107 -4.62 -14.56 -4.30
C ASN A 107 -3.20 -14.58 -3.74
N GLU A 108 -2.57 -15.76 -3.65
CA GLU A 108 -1.17 -15.91 -3.26
C GLU A 108 -0.24 -15.07 -4.15
N ARG A 109 -0.32 -15.24 -5.48
CA ARG A 109 0.46 -14.45 -6.44
C ARG A 109 0.19 -12.95 -6.34
N LEU A 110 -1.05 -12.55 -6.11
CA LEU A 110 -1.39 -11.14 -5.92
C LEU A 110 -0.72 -10.57 -4.68
N SER A 111 -0.77 -11.28 -3.55
CA SER A 111 -0.15 -10.84 -2.31
C SER A 111 1.38 -10.77 -2.43
N GLU A 112 2.01 -11.79 -3.02
CA GLU A 112 3.45 -11.76 -3.31
C GLU A 112 3.82 -10.58 -4.21
N GLU A 113 3.01 -10.31 -5.23
CA GLU A 113 3.26 -9.22 -6.17
C GLU A 113 3.10 -7.84 -5.53
N MET A 114 2.13 -7.65 -4.64
CA MET A 114 1.99 -6.40 -3.89
C MET A 114 3.19 -6.16 -2.96
N LEU A 115 3.71 -7.21 -2.33
CA LEU A 115 4.93 -7.12 -1.51
C LEU A 115 6.16 -6.79 -2.36
N ARG A 116 6.28 -7.40 -3.54
CA ARG A 116 7.35 -7.10 -4.50
C ARG A 116 7.28 -5.66 -4.96
N VAL A 117 6.11 -5.20 -5.44
CA VAL A 117 5.88 -3.82 -5.90
C VAL A 117 6.18 -2.81 -4.80
N SER A 118 5.73 -3.05 -3.57
CA SER A 118 6.03 -2.18 -2.41
C SER A 118 7.54 -2.07 -2.16
N THR A 119 8.28 -3.15 -2.35
CA THR A 119 9.73 -3.16 -2.16
C THR A 119 10.45 -2.47 -3.33
N THR A 120 10.14 -2.87 -4.56
CA THR A 120 10.86 -2.44 -5.75
C THR A 120 10.54 -0.99 -6.13
N ILE A 121 9.25 -0.64 -6.24
CA ILE A 121 8.84 0.71 -6.58
C ILE A 121 8.88 1.61 -5.34
N GLY A 122 8.31 1.15 -4.22
CA GLY A 122 8.18 1.96 -3.02
C GLY A 122 9.50 2.20 -2.28
N ARG A 123 10.31 1.16 -2.03
CA ARG A 123 11.55 1.29 -1.24
C ARG A 123 12.81 1.50 -2.09
N GLN A 124 12.90 0.87 -3.25
CA GLN A 124 14.08 0.95 -4.11
C GLN A 124 13.97 2.03 -5.19
N GLY A 125 12.79 2.64 -5.37
CA GLY A 125 12.58 3.72 -6.33
C GLY A 125 12.66 3.28 -7.79
N GLN A 126 12.48 1.98 -8.08
CA GLN A 126 12.49 1.46 -9.45
C GLN A 126 11.14 1.76 -10.13
N MET A 127 10.89 3.03 -10.43
CA MET A 127 9.58 3.53 -10.90
C MET A 127 9.18 3.04 -12.31
N ASN A 128 10.09 2.36 -13.02
CA ASN A 128 9.83 1.74 -14.32
C ASN A 128 9.28 0.32 -14.20
N ASP A 129 9.36 -0.30 -13.03
CA ASP A 129 8.77 -1.61 -12.79
C ASP A 129 7.25 -1.54 -12.84
N ARG A 130 6.61 -2.66 -13.19
CA ARG A 130 5.15 -2.79 -13.27
C ARG A 130 4.69 -4.05 -12.57
N ALA A 131 3.50 -3.99 -11.99
CA ALA A 131 2.83 -5.12 -11.36
C ALA A 131 2.40 -6.15 -12.41
N SER A 132 2.61 -7.45 -12.14
CA SER A 132 2.14 -8.56 -12.96
C SER A 132 1.91 -9.82 -12.13
N ILE A 133 0.74 -10.43 -12.26
CA ILE A 133 0.36 -11.70 -11.59
C ILE A 133 0.20 -12.85 -12.59
N GLY A 134 0.80 -12.70 -13.78
CA GLY A 134 0.66 -13.62 -14.91
C GLY A 134 -0.64 -13.39 -15.70
N PRO A 135 -1.05 -14.37 -16.53
CA PRO A 135 -2.23 -14.22 -17.37
C PRO A 135 -3.51 -14.20 -16.52
N VAL A 136 -4.18 -13.05 -16.50
CA VAL A 136 -5.46 -12.85 -15.83
C VAL A 136 -6.46 -12.18 -16.76
N ILE A 137 -7.76 -12.36 -16.47
CA ILE A 137 -8.88 -11.87 -17.25
C ILE A 137 -9.89 -11.15 -16.37
N GLY A 138 -10.81 -10.40 -16.99
CA GLY A 138 -11.90 -9.73 -16.28
C GLY A 138 -11.41 -8.73 -15.25
N GLY A 139 -12.07 -8.66 -14.10
CA GLY A 139 -11.76 -7.70 -13.05
C GLY A 139 -10.30 -7.74 -12.58
N TRP A 140 -9.68 -8.91 -12.54
CA TRP A 140 -8.27 -9.05 -12.17
C TRP A 140 -7.31 -8.33 -13.11
N ARG A 141 -7.58 -8.37 -14.42
CA ARG A 141 -6.79 -7.62 -15.39
C ARG A 141 -6.94 -6.12 -15.11
N SER A 142 -8.18 -5.66 -14.98
CA SER A 142 -8.46 -4.25 -14.71
C SER A 142 -7.82 -3.76 -13.41
N THR A 143 -7.79 -4.58 -12.35
CA THR A 143 -7.10 -4.25 -11.09
C THR A 143 -5.59 -4.07 -11.30
N VAL A 144 -4.94 -4.99 -12.01
CA VAL A 144 -3.50 -4.89 -12.31
C VAL A 144 -3.21 -3.66 -13.19
N GLU A 145 -4.04 -3.40 -14.19
CA GLU A 145 -3.95 -2.22 -15.03
C GLU A 145 -4.11 -0.93 -14.21
N SER A 146 -5.11 -0.85 -13.32
CA SER A 146 -5.30 0.31 -12.45
C SER A 146 -4.10 0.57 -11.53
N VAL A 147 -3.52 -0.48 -10.94
CA VAL A 147 -2.29 -0.32 -10.12
C VAL A 147 -1.13 0.19 -10.98
N ASN A 148 -0.96 -0.32 -12.20
CA ASN A 148 0.09 0.13 -13.11
C ASN A 148 -0.11 1.57 -13.60
N THR A 149 -1.34 2.00 -13.81
CA THR A 149 -1.68 3.40 -14.08
C THR A 149 -1.29 4.27 -12.90
N LEU A 150 -1.67 3.89 -11.67
CA LEU A 150 -1.29 4.64 -10.46
C LEU A 150 0.23 4.75 -10.31
N ILE A 151 0.97 3.66 -10.54
CA ILE A 151 2.45 3.69 -10.53
C ILE A 151 2.97 4.72 -11.54
N THR A 152 2.41 4.74 -12.75
CA THR A 152 2.84 5.67 -13.81
C THR A 152 2.51 7.12 -13.47
N ASP A 153 1.30 7.38 -12.96
CA ASP A 153 0.83 8.71 -12.60
C ASP A 153 1.62 9.30 -11.43
N LEU A 154 2.12 8.46 -10.51
CA LEU A 154 3.00 8.89 -9.42
C LEU A 154 4.46 9.02 -9.86
N ALA A 155 4.94 8.15 -10.75
CA ALA A 155 6.32 8.13 -11.21
C ALA A 155 6.69 9.29 -12.13
N SER A 156 5.75 9.70 -12.99
CA SER A 156 5.99 10.69 -14.05
C SER A 156 6.42 12.05 -13.47
N PRO A 157 5.68 12.66 -12.52
CA PRO A 157 6.10 13.93 -11.92
C PRO A 157 7.44 13.85 -11.19
N THR A 158 7.72 12.75 -10.48
CA THR A 158 9.01 12.56 -9.79
C THR A 158 10.17 12.48 -10.76
N THR A 159 10.00 11.79 -11.89
CA THR A 159 11.01 11.69 -12.94
C THR A 159 11.26 13.05 -13.60
N GLU A 160 10.20 13.82 -13.84
CA GLU A 160 10.33 15.18 -14.39
C GLU A 160 11.06 16.13 -13.44
N VAL A 161 10.79 16.07 -12.13
CA VAL A 161 11.53 16.86 -11.14
C VAL A 161 13.01 16.50 -11.18
N ALA A 162 13.36 15.20 -11.20
CA ALA A 162 14.74 14.76 -11.28
C ALA A 162 15.44 15.27 -12.55
N ARG A 163 14.75 15.27 -13.70
CA ARG A 163 15.25 15.81 -14.97
C ARG A 163 15.57 17.30 -14.86
N VAL A 164 14.64 18.10 -14.34
CA VAL A 164 14.84 19.55 -14.20
C VAL A 164 15.97 19.85 -13.22
N LEU A 165 16.04 19.14 -12.07
CA LEU A 165 17.13 19.32 -11.11
C LEU A 165 18.50 18.96 -11.71
N THR A 166 18.57 17.91 -12.53
CA THR A 166 19.80 17.54 -13.24
C THR A 166 20.22 18.64 -14.21
N ALA A 167 19.28 19.17 -15.00
CA ALA A 167 19.57 20.28 -15.92
C ALA A 167 20.06 21.53 -15.19
N VAL A 168 19.45 21.89 -14.06
CA VAL A 168 19.89 23.01 -13.21
C VAL A 168 21.31 22.77 -12.70
N ALA A 169 21.64 21.55 -12.26
CA ALA A 169 22.99 21.20 -11.82
C ALA A 169 24.04 21.26 -12.94
N GLU A 170 23.63 21.02 -14.19
CA GLU A 170 24.45 21.19 -15.38
C GLU A 170 24.51 22.64 -15.89
N GLY A 171 23.77 23.55 -15.25
CA GLY A 171 23.72 24.98 -15.59
C GLY A 171 22.68 25.35 -16.65
N ASP A 172 21.84 24.42 -17.10
CA ASP A 172 20.72 24.69 -17.99
C ASP A 172 19.48 25.11 -17.18
N LEU A 173 19.37 26.42 -16.95
CA LEU A 173 18.24 27.06 -16.27
C LEU A 173 17.05 27.34 -17.20
N GLY A 174 17.08 26.85 -18.44
CA GLY A 174 15.96 26.92 -19.38
C GLY A 174 14.94 25.79 -19.19
N GLN A 175 15.32 24.70 -18.52
CA GLN A 175 14.44 23.55 -18.30
C GLN A 175 13.41 23.82 -17.21
N LYS A 176 12.13 23.59 -17.54
CA LYS A 176 11.01 23.72 -16.60
C LYS A 176 10.19 22.44 -16.52
N MET A 177 9.48 22.30 -15.41
CA MET A 177 8.42 21.32 -15.21
C MET A 177 7.24 21.65 -16.14
N VAL A 178 6.72 20.62 -16.80
CA VAL A 178 5.50 20.70 -17.59
C VAL A 178 4.30 20.71 -16.64
N LEU A 179 3.45 21.75 -16.74
CA LEU A 179 2.25 21.91 -15.89
C LEU A 179 0.94 21.57 -16.62
N GLU A 180 1.03 21.05 -17.84
CA GLU A 180 -0.09 20.59 -18.65
C GLU A 180 0.26 19.29 -19.36
N ILE A 181 -0.51 18.24 -19.14
CA ILE A 181 -0.30 16.90 -19.72
C ILE A 181 -1.55 16.53 -20.50
N ASP A 182 -1.40 16.20 -21.78
CA ASP A 182 -2.50 15.81 -22.68
C ASP A 182 -3.67 16.81 -22.70
N GLY A 183 -3.37 18.11 -22.71
CA GLY A 183 -4.37 19.18 -22.73
C GLY A 183 -5.06 19.42 -21.38
N LYS A 184 -4.58 18.80 -20.30
CA LYS A 184 -5.12 18.96 -18.95
C LYS A 184 -4.06 19.56 -18.04
N ALA A 185 -4.44 20.62 -17.34
CA ALA A 185 -3.60 21.17 -16.29
C ALA A 185 -3.30 20.11 -15.23
N VAL A 186 -2.05 20.04 -14.80
CA VAL A 186 -1.64 19.27 -13.61
C VAL A 186 -2.35 19.89 -12.41
N GLN A 187 -2.82 19.05 -11.48
CA GLN A 187 -3.63 19.50 -10.33
C GLN A 187 -3.03 19.04 -9.01
N GLY A 188 -3.55 19.62 -7.92
CA GLY A 188 -3.23 19.21 -6.56
C GLY A 188 -1.73 19.32 -6.23
N GLU A 189 -1.19 18.29 -5.58
CA GLU A 189 0.18 18.28 -5.09
C GLU A 189 1.22 18.40 -6.22
N PHE A 190 0.97 17.76 -7.37
CA PHE A 190 1.89 17.81 -8.49
C PHE A 190 1.99 19.23 -9.10
N LEU A 191 0.88 19.98 -9.12
CA LEU A 191 0.89 21.37 -9.55
C LEU A 191 1.71 22.24 -8.60
N ARG A 192 1.53 22.03 -7.29
CA ARG A 192 2.27 22.74 -6.25
C ARG A 192 3.78 22.49 -6.37
N ILE A 193 4.18 21.23 -6.53
CA ILE A 193 5.58 20.85 -6.73
C ILE A 193 6.12 21.49 -8.01
N GLY A 194 5.43 21.33 -9.14
CA GLY A 194 5.88 21.87 -10.42
C GLY A 194 6.03 23.40 -10.42
N THR A 195 5.08 24.10 -9.82
CA THR A 195 5.12 25.57 -9.67
C THR A 195 6.29 26.01 -8.79
N THR A 196 6.52 25.29 -7.68
CA THR A 196 7.64 25.58 -6.76
C THR A 196 8.98 25.37 -7.46
N VAL A 197 9.15 24.25 -8.17
CA VAL A 197 10.37 23.96 -8.95
C VAL A 197 10.59 25.02 -10.02
N ASN A 198 9.57 25.39 -10.78
CA ASN A 198 9.69 26.42 -11.82
C ASN A 198 10.07 27.78 -11.25
N THR A 199 9.49 28.16 -10.11
CA THR A 199 9.85 29.41 -9.41
C THR A 199 11.31 29.40 -8.96
N MET A 200 11.79 28.27 -8.43
CA MET A 200 13.20 28.13 -8.06
C MET A 200 14.13 28.27 -9.27
N VAL A 201 13.79 27.65 -10.41
CA VAL A 201 14.57 27.79 -11.66
C VAL A 201 14.63 29.25 -12.12
N ASP A 202 13.50 29.97 -12.06
CA ASP A 202 13.42 31.39 -12.43
C ASP A 202 14.27 32.29 -11.53
N GLN A 203 14.26 32.03 -10.22
CA GLN A 203 15.09 32.74 -9.24
C GLN A 203 16.58 32.50 -9.49
N LEU A 204 16.99 31.24 -9.71
CA LEU A 204 18.37 30.90 -10.04
C LEU A 204 18.82 31.55 -11.36
N GLY A 205 17.97 31.55 -12.38
CA GLY A 205 18.25 32.20 -13.66
C GLY A 205 18.47 33.70 -13.51
N SER A 206 17.63 34.36 -12.71
CA SER A 206 17.75 35.79 -12.41
C SER A 206 19.06 36.09 -11.66
N PHE A 207 19.43 35.25 -10.71
CA PHE A 207 20.68 35.39 -9.96
C PHE A 207 21.92 35.20 -10.86
N ALA A 208 21.94 34.17 -11.69
CA ALA A 208 23.05 33.91 -12.62
C ALA A 208 23.29 35.09 -13.58
N ASN A 209 22.20 35.70 -14.07
CA ASN A 209 22.27 36.90 -14.90
C ASN A 209 22.86 38.10 -14.13
N GLU A 210 22.45 38.28 -12.88
CA GLU A 210 22.90 39.40 -12.06
C GLU A 210 24.37 39.27 -11.65
N VAL A 211 24.82 38.06 -11.29
CA VAL A 211 26.23 37.77 -11.03
C VAL A 211 27.08 38.04 -12.28
N THR A 212 26.60 37.65 -13.46
CA THR A 212 27.30 37.90 -14.73
C THR A 212 27.40 39.40 -15.02
N ARG A 213 26.32 40.17 -14.76
CA ARG A 213 26.30 41.63 -14.91
C ARG A 213 27.29 42.30 -13.96
N VAL A 214 27.23 41.99 -12.67
CA VAL A 214 28.11 42.58 -11.64
C VAL A 214 29.57 42.21 -11.90
N ALA A 215 29.85 40.95 -12.27
CA ALA A 215 31.21 40.53 -12.61
C ALA A 215 31.78 41.32 -13.81
N ARG A 216 30.95 41.63 -14.81
CA ARG A 216 31.34 42.47 -15.94
C ARG A 216 31.60 43.92 -15.52
N GLU A 217 30.71 44.53 -14.73
CA GLU A 217 30.85 45.92 -14.27
C GLU A 217 32.09 46.11 -13.39
N VAL A 218 32.32 45.20 -12.46
CA VAL A 218 33.46 45.27 -11.53
C VAL A 218 34.76 44.90 -12.25
N GLY A 219 34.76 43.85 -13.07
CA GLY A 219 35.97 43.30 -13.69
C GLY A 219 36.41 44.03 -14.96
N THR A 220 35.48 44.45 -15.82
CA THR A 220 35.81 45.05 -17.13
C THR A 220 35.55 46.55 -17.21
N GLU A 221 34.55 47.06 -16.47
CA GLU A 221 34.21 48.50 -16.49
C GLU A 221 34.84 49.29 -15.33
N GLY A 222 35.47 48.61 -14.37
CA GLY A 222 36.16 49.24 -13.23
C GLY A 222 35.23 49.93 -12.24
N LYS A 223 33.92 49.64 -12.27
CA LYS A 223 32.94 50.18 -11.33
C LYS A 223 32.97 49.38 -10.03
N LEU A 224 33.76 49.84 -9.07
CA LEU A 224 33.85 49.21 -7.74
C LEU A 224 32.61 49.57 -6.91
N GLY A 225 31.87 48.55 -6.46
CA GLY A 225 30.68 48.71 -5.59
C GLY A 225 29.33 48.33 -6.20
N GLY A 226 29.30 47.63 -7.35
CA GLY A 226 28.06 47.11 -7.92
C GLY A 226 27.36 46.14 -6.96
N GLN A 227 26.15 46.49 -6.52
CA GLN A 227 25.30 45.60 -5.73
C GLN A 227 24.41 44.79 -6.67
N ALA A 228 24.23 43.51 -6.35
CA ALA A 228 23.28 42.64 -7.02
C ALA A 228 21.88 42.91 -6.44
N GLN A 229 20.90 43.18 -7.30
CA GLN A 229 19.50 43.31 -6.89
C GLN A 229 18.68 42.30 -7.68
N VAL A 230 18.32 41.19 -7.02
CA VAL A 230 17.47 40.16 -7.63
C VAL A 230 16.05 40.31 -7.08
N PRO A 231 15.04 40.61 -7.92
CA PRO A 231 13.65 40.71 -7.48
C PRO A 231 13.11 39.37 -7.00
N GLY A 232 12.34 39.37 -5.90
CA GLY A 232 11.57 38.19 -5.47
C GLY A 232 12.37 37.09 -4.74
N VAL A 233 13.61 37.36 -4.32
CA VAL A 233 14.38 36.48 -3.44
C VAL A 233 14.45 37.04 -2.02
N ALA A 234 14.21 36.17 -1.03
CA ALA A 234 14.35 36.46 0.39
C ALA A 234 15.28 35.41 1.03
N GLY A 235 16.07 35.78 2.03
CA GLY A 235 17.03 34.88 2.69
C GLY A 235 18.48 35.10 2.27
N THR A 236 19.36 34.15 2.61
CA THR A 236 20.79 34.17 2.23
C THR A 236 20.98 33.42 0.92
N TRP A 237 21.53 34.10 -0.09
CA TRP A 237 21.79 33.60 -1.44
C TRP A 237 23.23 33.92 -1.85
#